data_AF-A0AAU9K466-F1
#
_entry.id   AF-A0AAU9K466-F1
#
_cell.length_a   1.000
_cell.length_b   1.000
_cell.length_c   1.000
_cell.angle_alpha   90.00
_cell.angle_beta   90.00
_cell.angle_gamma   90.00
#
_symmetry.space_group_name_H-M   'P 1'
#
loop_
_entity.id
_entity.type
_entity.pdbx_description
1 polymer ?
#
loop_
_entity_poly.entity_id
_entity_poly.type
_entity_poly.pdbx_seq_one_letter_code
_entity_poly.pdbx_strand_id
1 'polypeptide(L)'
;MAKKADTLKLDDLPTVDEQLRKRIEQRQKFINSGRNPYDVDYMYQARGSLTTQFLFENYNMLEKQDKNLLYKTFMRYIKYGLLSLVGSVAVNIGLGRLTRGKIFDLPLFLRATIRTSLFVGPPAYVYIQQFDQTYDRIHLYLEDKYAPRIEQFIKSGDPSVINPHFSEENP
;
A
#
# COMPACT_ATOMS: atom_id res chain seq x y z
N MET A 1 13.28 -21.81 -23.68
CA MET A 1 11.89 -21.58 -23.23
C MET A 1 11.94 -21.10 -21.79
N ALA A 2 11.97 -19.78 -21.58
CA ALA A 2 11.98 -19.20 -20.24
C ALA A 2 10.66 -19.52 -19.55
N LYS A 3 10.72 -20.13 -18.35
CA LYS A 3 9.56 -20.32 -17.49
C LYS A 3 8.84 -18.97 -17.38
N LYS A 4 7.52 -18.97 -17.63
CA LYS A 4 6.59 -17.89 -17.29
C LYS A 4 7.06 -17.27 -15.97
N ALA A 5 7.50 -16.02 -15.99
CA ALA A 5 7.83 -15.28 -14.78
C ALA A 5 6.64 -15.40 -13.84
N ASP A 6 6.82 -16.16 -12.76
CA ASP A 6 5.76 -16.42 -11.79
C ASP A 6 5.20 -15.09 -11.32
N THR A 7 3.89 -14.95 -11.42
CA THR A 7 3.24 -13.68 -11.11
C THR A 7 3.24 -13.52 -9.60
N LEU A 8 4.10 -12.64 -9.08
CA LEU A 8 4.15 -12.30 -7.67
C LEU A 8 2.77 -11.86 -7.16
N LYS A 9 2.31 -12.50 -6.08
CA LYS A 9 1.05 -12.18 -5.39
C LYS A 9 1.34 -11.62 -4.01
N LEU A 10 0.31 -11.00 -3.41
CA LEU A 10 0.38 -10.47 -2.06
C LEU A 10 0.75 -11.56 -1.04
N ASP A 11 0.21 -12.77 -1.20
CA ASP A 11 0.43 -13.88 -0.28
C ASP A 11 1.88 -14.42 -0.31
N ASP A 12 2.61 -14.15 -1.40
CA ASP A 12 4.01 -14.54 -1.56
C ASP A 12 4.96 -13.58 -0.82
N LEU A 13 4.47 -12.42 -0.35
CA LEU A 13 5.28 -11.46 0.40
C LEU A 13 5.46 -11.91 1.86
N PRO A 14 6.49 -11.47 2.58
CA PRO A 14 6.56 -11.68 4.02
C PRO A 14 5.41 -10.95 4.74
N THR A 15 4.99 -11.41 5.92
CA THR A 15 3.97 -10.71 6.72
C THR A 15 4.49 -9.37 7.26
N VAL A 16 3.59 -8.45 7.63
CA VAL A 16 3.98 -7.16 8.24
C VAL A 16 4.81 -7.39 9.50
N ASP A 17 4.37 -8.30 10.37
CA ASP A 17 5.05 -8.60 11.64
C ASP A 17 6.46 -9.13 11.44
N GLU A 18 6.69 -10.03 10.48
CA GLU A 18 8.02 -10.53 10.14
C GLU A 18 8.94 -9.42 9.66
N GLN A 19 8.44 -8.52 8.82
CA GLN A 19 9.20 -7.39 8.28
C GLN A 19 9.52 -6.36 9.36
N LEU A 20 8.55 -6.05 10.22
CA LEU A 20 8.74 -5.16 11.37
C LEU A 20 9.76 -5.73 12.36
N ARG A 21 9.67 -7.02 12.68
CA ARG A 21 10.64 -7.68 13.57
C ARG A 21 12.06 -7.59 13.00
N LYS A 22 12.24 -7.90 11.72
CA LYS A 22 13.54 -7.77 11.04
C LYS A 22 14.09 -6.34 11.11
N ARG A 23 13.24 -5.33 10.90
CA ARG A 23 13.65 -3.91 10.99
C ARG A 23 14.00 -3.49 12.41
N ILE A 24 13.24 -3.92 13.40
CA ILE A 24 13.54 -3.68 14.82
C ILE A 24 14.91 -4.29 15.17
N GLU A 25 15.16 -5.54 14.77
CA GLU A 25 16.45 -6.19 14.98
C GLU A 25 17.60 -5.43 14.30
N GLN A 26 17.42 -4.96 13.07
CA GLN A 26 18.42 -4.15 12.38
C GLN A 26 18.66 -2.80 13.08
N ARG A 27 17.61 -2.10 13.50
CA ARG A 27 17.73 -0.87 14.30
C ARG A 27 18.51 -1.12 15.58
N GLN A 28 18.17 -2.17 16.32
CA GLN A 28 18.84 -2.52 17.56
C GLN A 28 20.33 -2.81 17.33
N LYS A 29 20.69 -3.47 16.23
CA LYS A 29 22.11 -3.68 15.86
C LYS A 29 22.86 -2.36 15.66
N PHE A 30 22.25 -1.37 14.99
CA PHE A 30 22.88 -0.05 14.82
C PHE A 30 23.00 0.71 16.14
N ILE A 31 21.98 0.67 16.99
CA ILE A 31 22.02 1.29 18.32
C ILE A 31 23.12 0.63 19.17
N ASN A 32 23.18 -0.70 19.19
CA ASN A 32 24.20 -1.47 19.90
C ASN A 32 25.63 -1.26 19.36
N SER A 33 25.77 -0.80 18.10
CA SER A 33 27.07 -0.42 17.51
C SER A 33 27.57 0.95 17.97
N GLY A 34 26.85 1.62 18.87
CA GLY A 34 27.23 2.91 19.44
C GLY A 34 26.68 4.12 18.70
N ARG A 35 25.76 3.93 17.72
CA ARG A 35 25.07 5.06 17.08
C ARG A 35 23.99 5.62 17.98
N ASN A 36 23.80 6.93 17.91
CA ASN A 36 22.70 7.60 18.60
C ASN A 36 21.35 7.08 18.07
N PRO A 37 20.42 6.64 18.94
CA PRO A 37 19.09 6.21 18.52
C PRO A 37 18.35 7.20 17.63
N TYR A 38 18.49 8.52 17.88
CA TYR A 38 17.86 9.56 17.07
C TYR A 38 18.38 9.56 15.63
N ASP A 39 19.69 9.40 15.43
CA ASP A 39 20.30 9.36 14.09
C ASP A 39 19.89 8.10 13.34
N VAL A 40 19.75 6.97 14.06
CA VAL A 40 19.27 5.71 13.49
C VAL A 40 17.83 5.88 13.01
N ASP A 41 16.94 6.42 13.84
CA ASP A 41 15.54 6.63 13.45
C ASP A 41 15.40 7.61 12.27
N TYR A 42 16.16 8.71 12.28
CA TYR A 42 16.19 9.64 11.16
C TYR A 42 16.65 8.97 9.86
N MET A 43 17.70 8.15 9.91
CA MET A 43 18.19 7.40 8.75
C MET A 43 17.11 6.47 8.16
N TYR A 44 16.37 5.75 9.00
CA TYR A 44 15.29 4.87 8.52
C TYR A 44 14.12 5.67 7.94
N GLN A 45 13.74 6.80 8.55
CA GLN A 45 12.70 7.67 8.00
C GLN A 45 13.10 8.28 6.65
N ALA A 46 14.34 8.79 6.56
CA ALA A 46 14.88 9.35 5.33
C ALA A 46 14.93 8.29 4.23
N ARG A 47 15.39 7.07 4.55
CA ARG A 47 15.41 5.93 3.62
C ARG A 47 14.01 5.58 3.10
N GLY A 48 13.02 5.47 3.98
CA GLY A 48 11.64 5.16 3.60
C GLY A 48 11.04 6.25 2.69
N SER A 49 11.26 7.52 3.03
CA SER A 49 10.80 8.67 2.25
C SER A 49 11.42 8.68 0.84
N LEU A 50 12.76 8.59 0.75
CA LEU A 50 13.48 8.56 -0.52
C LEU A 50 13.05 7.39 -1.40
N THR A 51 12.86 6.22 -0.79
CA THR A 51 12.41 5.03 -1.53
C THR A 51 11.01 5.24 -2.08
N THR A 52 10.08 5.75 -1.26
CA THR A 52 8.70 6.02 -1.70
C THR A 52 8.67 7.01 -2.85
N GLN A 53 9.40 8.12 -2.73
CA GLN A 53 9.49 9.13 -3.77
C GLN A 53 10.06 8.54 -5.07
N PHE A 54 11.16 7.80 -4.98
CA PHE A 54 11.79 7.19 -6.14
C PHE A 54 10.86 6.20 -6.84
N LEU A 55 10.19 5.32 -6.09
CA LEU A 55 9.27 4.33 -6.64
C LEU A 55 8.09 4.99 -7.37
N PHE A 56 7.63 6.14 -6.89
CA PHE A 56 6.57 6.91 -7.51
C PHE A 56 7.03 7.61 -8.79
N GLU A 57 8.14 8.34 -8.73
CA GLU A 57 8.68 9.11 -9.86
C GLU A 57 9.24 8.21 -10.97
N ASN A 58 9.80 7.05 -10.59
CA ASN A 58 10.51 6.14 -11.48
C ASN A 58 9.82 4.77 -11.57
N TYR A 59 8.49 4.74 -11.51
CA TYR A 59 7.70 3.50 -11.60
C TYR A 59 8.08 2.61 -12.79
N ASN A 60 8.42 3.22 -13.94
CA ASN A 60 8.83 2.50 -15.15
C ASN A 60 10.18 1.78 -15.00
N MET A 61 11.00 2.13 -14.02
CA MET A 61 12.28 1.46 -13.75
C MET A 61 12.13 0.19 -12.91
N LEU A 62 10.97 -0.05 -12.30
CA LEU A 62 10.75 -1.24 -11.48
C LEU A 62 10.68 -2.52 -12.30
N GLU A 63 10.94 -3.65 -11.64
CA GLU A 63 10.73 -4.97 -12.24
C GLU A 63 9.25 -5.18 -12.60
N LYS A 64 8.97 -5.81 -13.74
CA LYS A 64 7.61 -6.07 -14.22
C LYS A 64 6.72 -6.79 -13.21
N GLN A 65 7.29 -7.67 -12.39
CA GLN A 65 6.54 -8.41 -11.35
C GLN A 65 6.01 -7.46 -10.27
N ASP A 66 6.83 -6.51 -9.82
CA ASP A 66 6.46 -5.54 -8.79
C ASP A 66 5.44 -4.52 -9.33
N LYS A 67 5.62 -4.06 -10.57
CA LYS A 67 4.62 -3.24 -11.27
C LYS A 67 3.26 -3.93 -11.32
N ASN A 68 3.25 -5.22 -11.69
CA ASN A 68 2.01 -6.00 -11.75
C ASN A 68 1.37 -6.19 -10.37
N LEU A 69 2.18 -6.39 -9.32
CA LEU A 69 1.71 -6.49 -7.95
C LEU A 69 1.04 -5.18 -7.51
N LEU A 70 1.72 -4.04 -7.72
CA LEU A 70 1.18 -2.70 -7.42
C LEU A 70 -0.11 -2.42 -8.18
N TYR A 71 -0.13 -2.68 -9.49
CA TYR A 71 -1.32 -2.50 -10.33
C TYR A 71 -2.50 -3.36 -9.86
N LYS A 72 -2.26 -4.64 -9.57
CA LYS A 72 -3.31 -5.55 -9.08
C LYS A 72 -3.87 -5.10 -7.73
N THR A 73 -3.01 -4.68 -6.82
CA THR A 73 -3.43 -4.14 -5.52
C THR A 73 -4.24 -2.86 -5.68
N PHE A 74 -3.78 -1.94 -6.53
CA PHE A 74 -4.50 -0.71 -6.83
C PHE A 74 -5.87 -0.98 -7.46
N MET A 75 -5.96 -1.89 -8.43
CA MET A 75 -7.22 -2.29 -9.04
C MET A 75 -8.15 -2.99 -8.04
N ARG A 76 -7.61 -3.80 -7.12
CA ARG A 76 -8.37 -4.41 -6.03
C ARG A 76 -8.94 -3.35 -5.10
N TYR A 77 -8.16 -2.32 -4.77
CA TYR A 77 -8.62 -1.17 -3.98
C TYR A 77 -9.75 -0.41 -4.68
N ILE A 78 -9.58 -0.05 -5.96
CA ILE A 78 -10.65 0.61 -6.74
C ILE A 78 -11.91 -0.25 -6.74
N LYS A 79 -11.78 -1.56 -6.98
CA LYS A 79 -12.92 -2.48 -7.04
C LYS A 79 -13.68 -2.50 -5.71
N TYR A 80 -13.00 -2.65 -4.58
CA TYR A 80 -13.68 -2.67 -3.28
C TYR A 80 -14.20 -1.30 -2.85
N GLY A 81 -13.49 -0.23 -3.18
CA GLY A 81 -13.97 1.14 -2.97
C GLY A 81 -15.27 1.39 -3.72
N LEU A 82 -15.32 1.07 -5.01
CA LEU A 82 -16.55 1.16 -5.81
C LEU A 82 -17.65 0.22 -5.28
N LEU A 83 -17.32 -1.02 -4.92
CA LEU A 83 -18.29 -1.96 -4.38
C LEU A 83 -18.90 -1.47 -3.05
N SER A 84 -18.09 -0.84 -2.19
CA SER A 84 -18.55 -0.26 -0.94
C SER A 84 -19.52 0.89 -1.18
N LEU A 85 -19.27 1.76 -2.16
CA LEU A 85 -20.17 2.85 -2.53
C LEU A 85 -21.49 2.33 -3.10
N VAL A 86 -21.45 1.33 -3.99
CA VAL A 86 -22.66 0.68 -4.52
C VAL A 86 -23.47 0.04 -3.38
N GLY A 87 -22.79 -0.63 -2.45
CA GLY A 87 -23.40 -1.18 -1.23
C GLY A 87 -24.09 -0.09 -0.39
N SER A 88 -23.42 1.04 -0.15
CA SER A 88 -23.98 2.18 0.58
C SER A 88 -25.25 2.72 -0.08
N VAL A 89 -25.26 2.86 -1.41
CA VAL A 89 -26.45 3.27 -2.17
C VAL A 89 -27.58 2.26 -2.01
N ALA A 90 -27.30 0.97 -2.16
CA ALA A 90 -28.29 -0.09 -2.01
C ALA A 90 -28.90 -0.12 -0.59
N VAL A 91 -28.06 0.00 0.44
CA VAL A 91 -28.50 0.04 1.84
C VAL A 91 -29.34 1.30 2.11
N ASN A 92 -28.94 2.46 1.59
CA ASN A 92 -29.72 3.70 1.74
C ASN A 92 -31.11 3.59 1.07
N ILE A 93 -31.20 3.00 -0.12
CA ILE A 93 -32.49 2.72 -0.78
C ILE A 93 -33.31 1.72 0.02
N GLY A 94 -32.69 0.64 0.51
CA GLY A 94 -33.32 -0.38 1.33
C GLY A 94 -33.89 0.17 2.64
N LEU A 95 -33.14 1.01 3.35
CA LEU A 95 -33.59 1.72 4.54
C LEU A 95 -34.78 2.64 4.25
N GLY A 96 -34.74 3.37 3.13
CA GLY A 96 -35.87 4.19 2.68
C GLY A 96 -37.14 3.35 2.45
N ARG A 97 -37.01 2.17 1.84
CA ARG A 97 -38.13 1.24 1.62
C ARG A 97 -38.64 0.62 2.93
N LEU A 98 -37.75 0.10 3.78
CA LEU A 98 -38.11 -0.56 5.04
C LEU A 98 -38.79 0.39 6.03
N THR A 99 -38.29 1.62 6.11
CA THR A 99 -38.90 2.65 6.96
C THR A 99 -40.12 3.31 6.33
N ARG A 100 -40.55 2.88 5.13
CA ARG A 100 -41.62 3.50 4.34
C ARG A 100 -41.44 5.01 4.18
N GLY A 101 -40.20 5.45 4.04
CA GLY A 101 -39.84 6.87 3.93
C GLY A 101 -39.77 7.64 5.25
N LYS A 102 -40.13 7.06 6.40
CA LYS A 102 -40.08 7.75 7.71
C LYS A 102 -38.67 8.20 8.11
N ILE A 103 -37.63 7.59 7.54
CA ILE A 103 -36.25 8.05 7.73
C ILE A 103 -36.01 9.45 7.14
N PHE A 104 -36.85 9.88 6.20
CA PHE A 104 -36.89 11.23 5.63
C PHE A 104 -37.77 12.20 6.43
N ASP A 105 -38.35 11.76 7.55
CA ASP A 105 -39.07 12.62 8.50
C ASP A 105 -38.23 12.90 9.75
N LEU A 106 -37.06 12.26 9.88
CA LEU A 106 -36.15 12.48 11.01
C LEU A 106 -35.56 13.90 11.02
N PRO A 107 -35.22 14.44 12.22
CA PRO A 107 -34.49 15.69 12.36
C PRO A 107 -33.21 15.71 11.51
N LEU A 108 -32.85 16.88 10.99
CA LEU A 108 -31.75 17.05 10.03
C LEU A 108 -30.45 16.39 10.50
N PHE A 109 -30.07 16.57 11.77
CA PHE A 109 -28.86 16.00 12.35
C PHE A 109 -28.86 14.46 12.32
N LEU A 110 -29.95 13.83 12.76
CA LEU A 110 -30.10 12.36 12.72
C LEU A 110 -30.02 11.82 11.30
N ARG A 111 -30.67 12.50 10.35
CA ARG A 111 -30.64 12.13 8.93
C ARG A 111 -29.24 12.26 8.34
N ALA A 112 -28.54 13.34 8.67
CA ALA A 112 -27.17 13.57 8.23
C ALA A 112 -26.23 12.49 8.81
N THR A 113 -26.32 12.20 10.10
CA THR A 113 -25.53 11.15 10.75
C THR A 113 -25.75 9.79 10.09
N ILE A 114 -27.01 9.37 9.89
CA ILE A 114 -27.31 8.08 9.24
C ILE A 114 -26.72 8.03 7.82
N ARG A 115 -26.91 9.08 7.02
CA ARG A 115 -26.36 9.12 5.66
C ARG A 115 -24.84 9.11 5.66
N THR A 116 -24.19 9.93 6.49
CA THR A 116 -22.73 9.96 6.59
C THR A 116 -22.20 8.61 7.03
N SER A 117 -22.78 7.97 8.05
CA SER A 117 -22.37 6.64 8.48
C SER A 117 -22.55 5.58 7.38
N LEU A 118 -23.61 5.66 6.58
CA LEU A 118 -23.85 4.74 5.46
C LEU A 118 -22.87 4.94 4.31
N PHE A 119 -22.50 6.18 3.99
CA PHE A 119 -21.62 6.48 2.85
C PHE A 119 -20.14 6.47 3.21
N VAL A 120 -19.78 6.75 4.48
CA VAL A 120 -18.38 6.80 4.94
C VAL A 120 -17.99 5.51 5.66
N GLY A 121 -18.90 4.91 6.42
CA GLY A 121 -18.61 3.72 7.22
C GLY A 121 -18.09 2.52 6.41
N PRO A 122 -18.80 2.07 5.36
CA PRO A 122 -18.34 0.93 4.57
C PRO A 122 -17.01 1.18 3.84
N PRO A 123 -16.78 2.33 3.16
CA PRO A 123 -15.46 2.64 2.62
C PRO A 123 -14.36 2.71 3.69
N ALA A 124 -14.63 3.31 4.85
CA ALA A 124 -13.67 3.37 5.96
C ALA A 124 -13.34 1.98 6.52
N TYR A 125 -14.32 1.10 6.65
CA TYR A 125 -14.10 -0.29 7.09
C TYR A 125 -13.25 -1.06 6.09
N VAL A 126 -13.54 -0.95 4.78
CA VAL A 126 -12.73 -1.56 3.72
C VAL A 126 -11.30 -1.02 3.76
N TYR A 127 -11.14 0.28 3.95
CA TYR A 127 -9.83 0.92 4.06
C TYR A 127 -9.03 0.33 5.23
N ILE A 128 -9.58 0.33 6.45
CA ILE A 128 -8.87 -0.15 7.64
C ILE A 128 -8.53 -1.65 7.53
N GLN A 129 -9.45 -2.48 7.03
CA GLN A 129 -9.26 -3.94 7.04
C GLN A 129 -8.46 -4.48 5.85
N GLN A 130 -8.54 -3.83 4.69
CA GLN A 130 -7.91 -4.34 3.47
C GLN A 130 -6.75 -3.47 3.02
N PHE A 131 -6.83 -2.15 3.21
CA PHE A 131 -5.82 -1.24 2.69
C PHE A 131 -4.61 -1.19 3.62
N ASP A 132 -4.80 -0.95 4.92
CA ASP A 132 -3.69 -0.71 5.86
C ASP A 132 -2.68 -1.87 5.86
N GLN A 133 -3.15 -3.09 6.09
CA GLN A 133 -2.28 -4.27 6.13
C GLN A 133 -1.66 -4.63 4.77
N THR A 134 -2.41 -4.45 3.67
CA THR A 134 -1.89 -4.77 2.32
C THR A 134 -0.88 -3.72 1.87
N TYR A 135 -1.18 -2.45 2.13
CA TYR A 135 -0.32 -1.31 1.83
C TYR A 135 0.98 -1.44 2.60
N ASP A 136 0.92 -1.65 3.92
CA ASP A 136 2.10 -1.80 4.77
C ASP A 136 2.96 -2.98 4.31
N ARG A 137 2.34 -4.13 4.01
CA ARG A 137 3.07 -5.31 3.55
C ARG A 137 3.83 -5.08 2.25
N ILE A 138 3.19 -4.42 1.27
CA ILE A 138 3.81 -4.09 -0.02
C ILE A 138 4.85 -2.98 0.15
N HIS A 139 4.54 -1.94 0.92
CA HIS A 139 5.42 -0.82 1.17
C HIS A 139 6.73 -1.27 1.82
N LEU A 140 6.63 -2.04 2.91
CA LEU A 140 7.80 -2.61 3.60
C LEU A 140 8.61 -3.51 2.67
N TYR A 141 7.95 -4.33 1.85
CA TYR A 141 8.61 -5.23 0.89
C TYR A 141 9.40 -4.44 -0.16
N LEU A 142 8.76 -3.43 -0.76
CA LEU A 142 9.38 -2.60 -1.79
C LEU A 142 10.52 -1.78 -1.21
N GLU A 143 10.38 -1.23 -0.01
CA GLU A 143 11.46 -0.49 0.64
C GLU A 143 12.64 -1.40 1.00
N ASP A 144 12.39 -2.61 1.52
CA ASP A 144 13.45 -3.58 1.81
C ASP A 144 14.22 -3.98 0.53
N LYS A 145 13.52 -4.13 -0.60
CA LYS A 145 14.09 -4.51 -1.90
C LYS A 145 14.81 -3.35 -2.59
N TYR A 146 14.16 -2.20 -2.71
CA TYR A 146 14.61 -1.10 -3.57
C TYR A 146 15.48 -0.08 -2.87
N ALA A 147 15.35 0.16 -1.57
CA ALA A 147 16.18 1.15 -0.90
C ALA A 147 17.71 0.95 -1.11
N PRO A 148 18.29 -0.26 -0.92
CA PRO A 148 19.72 -0.45 -1.18
C PRO A 148 20.07 -0.31 -2.67
N ARG A 149 19.15 -0.66 -3.57
CA ARG A 149 19.34 -0.52 -5.02
C ARG A 149 19.30 0.96 -5.43
N ILE A 150 18.43 1.76 -4.83
CA ILE A 150 18.33 3.20 -5.03
C ILE A 150 19.60 3.89 -4.55
N GLU A 151 20.11 3.52 -3.37
CA GLU A 151 21.40 4.04 -2.89
C GLU A 151 22.56 3.74 -3.85
N GLN A 152 22.55 2.56 -4.49
CA GLN A 152 23.53 2.21 -5.51
C GLN A 152 23.29 2.96 -6.82
N PHE A 153 22.04 3.07 -7.27
CA PHE A 153 21.64 3.80 -8.47
C PHE A 153 22.02 5.29 -8.39
N ILE A 154 21.82 5.93 -7.25
CA ILE A 154 22.25 7.33 -7.03
C ILE A 154 23.77 7.48 -7.20
N LYS A 155 24.55 6.45 -6.90
CA LYS A 155 26.02 6.46 -7.03
C LYS A 155 26.49 6.11 -8.44
N SER A 156 25.85 5.14 -9.11
CA SER A 156 26.29 4.60 -10.39
C SER A 156 25.59 5.19 -11.61
N GLY A 157 24.34 5.67 -11.43
CA GLY A 157 23.44 6.07 -12.52
C GLY A 157 22.93 4.90 -13.37
N ASP A 158 23.24 3.65 -13.03
CA ASP A 158 22.94 2.47 -13.85
C ASP A 158 21.54 1.89 -13.56
N PRO A 159 20.57 1.98 -14.50
CA PRO A 159 19.22 1.45 -14.33
C PRO A 159 19.17 -0.06 -14.03
N SER A 160 20.19 -0.82 -14.45
CA SER A 160 20.25 -2.27 -14.24
C SER A 160 20.33 -2.65 -12.75
N VAL A 161 20.80 -1.73 -11.91
CA VAL A 161 20.84 -1.88 -10.45
C VAL A 161 19.43 -1.88 -9.86
N ILE A 162 18.52 -1.08 -10.42
CA ILE A 162 17.11 -1.04 -9.99
C ILE A 162 16.37 -2.27 -10.53
N ASN A 163 16.52 -2.54 -11.84
CA ASN A 163 15.91 -3.67 -12.52
C ASN A 163 16.96 -4.35 -13.42
N PRO A 164 17.46 -5.54 -13.04
CA PRO A 164 18.46 -6.28 -13.83
C PRO A 164 17.99 -6.61 -15.25
N HIS A 165 16.68 -6.64 -15.49
CA HIS A 165 16.05 -6.94 -16.78
C HIS A 165 15.57 -5.67 -17.50
N PHE A 166 16.04 -4.49 -17.10
CA PHE A 166 15.52 -3.21 -17.61
C PHE A 166 15.55 -3.11 -19.15
N SER A 167 16.65 -3.52 -19.79
CA SER A 167 16.83 -3.48 -21.24
C SER A 167 15.96 -4.49 -22.00
N GLU A 168 15.60 -5.61 -21.36
CA GLU A 168 14.71 -6.63 -21.95
C GLU A 168 13.23 -6.22 -21.82
N GLU A 169 12.88 -5.53 -20.73
CA GLU A 169 11.52 -5.10 -20.42
C GLU A 169 11.14 -3.75 -21.06
N ASN A 170 12.12 -2.91 -21.37
CA ASN A 170 11.95 -1.60 -22.01
C ASN A 170 12.89 -1.48 -23.25
N PRO A 171 12.56 -2.17 -24.35
CA PRO A 171 13.32 -2.09 -25.60
C PRO A 171 13.17 -0.75 -26.33
#